data_AF-A0A9X1TSD3-F1
#
_entry.id   AF-A0A9X1TSD3-F1
#
_cell.length_a   1.000
_cell.length_b   1.000
_cell.length_c   1.000
_cell.angle_alpha   90.00
_cell.angle_beta   90.00
_cell.angle_gamma   90.00
#
_symmetry.space_group_name_H-M   'P 1'
#
loop_
_entity.id
_entity.type
_entity.pdbx_description
1 polymer ?
#
loop_
_entity_poly.entity_id
_entity_poly.type
_entity_poly.pdbx_seq_one_letter_code
_entity_poly.pdbx_strand_id
1 'polypeptide(L)'
;MLFLSFIIACLNWTAWDLSAASSNHLPAVSNELRAVEPGYYFCLATTPLSENQYIFVATPLKKGNLMIDGRTINVSYTMTDKDRKGFTDYFSGENYNVRLIIRDEIKSEIGISDYRGILEVQHGTENRKYKVQGRRY
;
A
#
# COMPACT_ATOMS: atom_id res chain seq x y z
N MET A 1 17.05 -32.94 43.31
CA MET A 1 15.90 -33.40 42.50
C MET A 1 14.63 -33.05 43.26
N LEU A 2 13.82 -32.15 42.72
CA LEU A 2 12.40 -32.00 43.06
C LEU A 2 11.75 -31.22 41.90
N PHE A 3 10.99 -31.96 41.10
CA PHE A 3 10.08 -31.46 40.07
C PHE A 3 8.78 -30.99 40.75
N LEU A 4 8.22 -29.86 40.33
CA LEU A 4 6.77 -29.60 40.22
C LEU A 4 6.58 -28.22 39.55
N SER A 5 6.29 -28.14 38.25
CA SER A 5 4.96 -28.18 37.58
C SER A 5 4.11 -26.90 37.72
N PHE A 6 4.12 -26.13 36.62
CA PHE A 6 3.06 -25.29 36.02
C PHE A 6 1.74 -25.05 36.77
N ILE A 7 1.33 -23.77 36.86
CA ILE A 7 -0.04 -23.30 36.58
C ILE A 7 0.01 -21.97 35.81
N ILE A 8 -0.74 -21.93 34.71
CA ILE A 8 -1.08 -20.80 33.84
C ILE A 8 -2.18 -19.96 34.49
N ALA A 9 -2.09 -18.64 34.46
CA ALA A 9 -3.28 -17.78 34.42
C ALA A 9 -2.95 -16.43 33.78
N CYS A 10 -3.71 -16.11 32.74
CA CYS A 10 -3.66 -14.90 31.94
C CYS A 10 -4.33 -13.69 32.63
N LEU A 11 -4.12 -12.52 32.01
CA LEU A 11 -4.95 -11.30 32.00
C LEU A 11 -4.70 -10.24 33.08
N ASN A 12 -4.15 -9.10 32.64
CA ASN A 12 -4.82 -7.78 32.58
C ASN A 12 -3.77 -6.78 32.06
N TRP A 13 -3.84 -6.33 30.81
CA TRP A 13 -4.58 -5.15 30.31
C TRP A 13 -4.27 -3.84 31.05
N THR A 14 -3.80 -2.89 30.24
CA THR A 14 -3.67 -1.43 30.41
C THR A 14 -2.64 -0.89 31.39
N ALA A 15 -1.56 -0.35 30.83
CA ALA A 15 -1.14 1.00 31.16
C ALA A 15 -0.75 1.68 29.85
N TRP A 16 -1.63 2.57 29.39
CA TRP A 16 -1.23 3.69 28.57
C TRP A 16 -0.22 4.48 29.40
N ASP A 17 0.99 4.66 28.89
CA ASP A 17 1.75 5.82 29.29
C ASP A 17 2.50 6.45 28.12
N LEU A 18 2.51 7.76 28.22
CA LEU A 18 2.67 8.75 27.19
C LEU A 18 4.17 9.04 26.94
N SER A 19 4.45 9.45 25.71
CA SER A 19 5.55 10.35 25.33
C SER A 19 7.00 9.90 25.56
N ALA A 20 7.64 9.50 24.47
CA ALA A 20 8.97 10.00 24.13
C ALA A 20 8.91 10.58 22.72
N ALA A 21 9.00 11.90 22.64
CA ALA A 21 9.11 12.64 21.41
C ALA A 21 10.38 12.22 20.67
N SER A 22 10.22 11.62 19.49
CA SER A 22 11.27 11.56 18.48
C SER A 22 10.78 12.31 17.26
N SER A 23 11.24 13.55 17.14
CA SER A 23 11.02 14.43 16.00
C SER A 23 11.74 13.87 14.76
N ASN A 24 11.13 12.94 14.06
CA ASN A 24 11.40 12.75 12.65
C ASN A 24 10.36 13.57 11.91
N HIS A 25 10.74 14.80 11.56
CA HIS A 25 10.00 15.64 10.63
C HIS A 25 9.86 14.88 9.30
N LEU A 26 8.79 14.12 9.14
CA LEU A 26 8.22 13.85 7.83
C LEU A 26 7.73 15.22 7.33
N PRO A 27 8.07 15.62 6.08
CA PRO A 27 7.59 16.89 5.57
C PRO A 27 6.06 16.86 5.60
N ALA A 28 5.48 17.80 6.34
CA ALA A 28 4.05 18.06 6.29
C ALA A 28 3.71 18.44 4.85
N VAL A 29 3.17 17.49 4.10
CA VAL A 29 2.58 17.76 2.79
C VAL A 29 1.37 18.63 3.06
N SER A 30 1.45 19.88 2.61
CA SER A 30 0.38 20.86 2.74
C SER A 30 -0.92 20.28 2.19
N ASN A 31 -1.97 20.40 3.00
CA ASN A 31 -3.32 19.92 2.72
C ASN A 31 -4.04 20.87 1.75
N GLU A 32 -3.39 21.19 0.63
CA GLU A 32 -4.09 21.78 -0.50
C GLU A 32 -4.81 20.65 -1.21
N LEU A 33 -6.09 20.86 -1.52
CA LEU A 33 -6.90 19.99 -2.37
C LEU A 33 -6.30 20.03 -3.79
N ARG A 34 -5.11 19.44 -3.96
CA ARG A 34 -4.47 19.30 -5.27
C ARG A 34 -5.45 18.50 -6.10
N ALA A 35 -5.77 19.01 -7.29
CA ALA A 35 -6.43 18.21 -8.30
C ALA A 35 -5.58 16.94 -8.46
N VAL A 36 -6.07 15.83 -7.92
CA VAL A 36 -5.40 14.55 -8.05
C VAL A 36 -5.45 14.26 -9.54
N GLU A 37 -4.28 14.15 -10.17
CA GLU A 37 -4.24 13.79 -11.59
C GLU A 37 -5.05 12.50 -11.79
N PRO A 38 -5.76 12.33 -12.91
CA PRO A 38 -6.47 11.08 -13.16
C PRO A 38 -5.49 9.93 -13.06
N GLY A 39 -5.88 8.83 -12.41
CA GLY A 39 -4.93 7.75 -12.14
C GLY A 39 -5.31 6.89 -10.95
N TYR A 40 -4.52 5.85 -10.72
CA TYR A 40 -4.67 4.98 -9.55
C TYR A 40 -3.63 5.31 -8.50
N TYR A 41 -4.07 5.45 -7.26
CA TYR A 41 -3.24 5.83 -6.12
C TYR A 41 -3.41 4.80 -5.02
N PHE A 42 -2.32 4.12 -4.63
CA PHE A 42 -2.34 3.05 -3.65
C PHE A 42 -1.41 3.35 -2.48
N CYS A 43 -1.94 3.21 -1.27
CA CYS A 43 -1.18 3.23 -0.02
C CYS A 43 -1.26 1.84 0.66
N LEU A 44 -0.51 1.67 1.75
CA LEU A 44 -0.65 0.48 2.60
C LEU A 44 -2.07 0.42 3.17
N ALA A 45 -2.62 -0.79 3.30
CA ALA A 45 -3.96 -0.98 3.86
C ALA A 45 -4.11 -0.44 5.31
N THR A 46 -3.00 -0.28 6.04
CA THR A 46 -2.96 0.32 7.38
C THR A 46 -2.93 1.85 7.38
N THR A 47 -2.72 2.47 6.22
CA THR A 47 -2.57 3.91 6.06
C THR A 47 -3.87 4.51 5.53
N PRO A 48 -4.52 5.45 6.25
CA PRO A 48 -5.71 6.13 5.74
C PRO A 48 -5.44 6.82 4.40
N LEU A 49 -6.36 6.68 3.44
CA LEU A 49 -6.22 7.32 2.11
C LEU A 49 -6.11 8.85 2.20
N SER A 50 -6.69 9.47 3.24
CA SER A 50 -6.60 10.92 3.49
C SER A 50 -5.19 11.42 3.78
N GLU A 51 -4.25 10.55 4.15
CA GLU A 51 -2.87 10.92 4.46
C GLU A 51 -1.99 11.06 3.20
N ASN A 52 -2.48 10.68 2.02
CA ASN A 52 -1.75 10.77 0.74
C ASN A 52 -0.35 10.11 0.72
N GLN A 53 -0.10 9.17 1.62
CA GLN A 53 1.15 8.41 1.71
C GLN A 53 1.09 7.19 0.77
N TYR A 54 1.19 7.46 -0.53
CA TYR A 54 1.13 6.41 -1.56
C TYR A 54 2.46 5.66 -1.67
N ILE A 55 2.37 4.35 -1.85
CA ILE A 55 3.52 3.49 -2.17
C ILE A 55 3.56 3.14 -3.66
N PHE A 56 2.44 3.34 -4.36
CA PHE A 56 2.35 3.10 -5.79
C PHE A 56 1.33 4.04 -6.44
N VAL A 57 1.71 4.68 -7.53
CA VAL A 57 0.85 5.54 -8.34
C VAL A 57 0.94 5.10 -9.80
N ALA A 58 -0.19 4.82 -10.44
CA ALA A 58 -0.27 4.48 -11.86
C ALA A 58 -1.04 5.56 -12.63
N THR A 59 -0.38 6.21 -13.58
CA THR A 59 -0.95 7.29 -14.38
C THR A 59 -1.67 6.76 -15.63
N PRO A 60 -2.54 7.56 -16.27
CA PRO A 60 -3.28 7.17 -17.48
C PRO A 60 -2.34 6.96 -18.66
N LEU A 61 -1.14 7.55 -18.61
CA LEU A 61 -0.08 7.42 -19.61
C LEU A 61 0.66 6.08 -19.53
N LYS A 62 0.08 5.07 -18.87
CA LYS A 62 0.66 3.73 -18.75
C LYS A 62 2.02 3.73 -18.04
N LYS A 63 2.22 4.67 -17.11
CA LYS A 63 3.42 4.78 -16.26
C LYS A 63 3.05 4.54 -14.80
N GLY A 64 3.92 3.89 -14.06
CA GLY A 64 3.80 3.68 -12.63
C GLY A 64 5.01 4.23 -11.88
N ASN A 65 4.78 4.81 -10.71
CA ASN A 65 5.81 5.23 -9.77
C ASN A 65 5.68 4.38 -8.52
N LEU A 66 6.69 3.56 -8.24
CA LEU A 66 6.79 2.74 -7.03
C LEU A 66 7.68 3.47 -6.01
N MET A 67 7.18 3.73 -4.81
CA MET A 67 7.95 4.30 -3.72
C MET A 67 8.31 3.20 -2.71
N ILE A 68 9.59 2.81 -2.68
CA ILE A 68 10.10 1.73 -1.81
C ILE A 68 11.52 2.05 -1.35
N ASP A 69 11.85 1.73 -0.10
CA ASP A 69 13.19 1.91 0.48
C ASP A 69 13.77 3.34 0.31
N GLY A 70 12.88 4.35 0.39
CA GLY A 70 13.25 5.77 0.22
C GLY A 70 13.57 6.18 -1.22
N ARG A 71 13.28 5.32 -2.21
CA ARG A 71 13.50 5.57 -3.63
C ARG A 71 12.19 5.53 -4.40
N THR A 72 12.15 6.31 -5.49
CA THR A 72 11.08 6.23 -6.48
C THR A 72 11.61 5.48 -7.69
N ILE A 73 10.97 4.37 -8.02
CA ILE A 73 11.27 3.54 -9.18
C ILE A 73 10.19 3.76 -10.23
N ASN A 74 10.61 4.15 -11.43
CA ASN A 74 9.71 4.31 -12.56
C ASN A 74 9.51 2.95 -13.24
N VAL A 75 8.25 2.53 -13.38
CA VAL A 75 7.86 1.31 -14.08
C VAL A 75 6.88 1.65 -15.19
N SER A 76 6.88 0.85 -16.24
CA SER A 76 5.94 1.00 -17.36
C SER A 76 4.92 -0.12 -17.32
N TYR A 77 3.66 0.21 -17.58
CA TYR A 77 2.61 -0.79 -17.73
C TYR A 77 2.95 -1.72 -18.88
N THR A 78 2.70 -3.01 -18.68
CA THR A 78 2.96 -4.07 -19.66
C THR A 78 1.64 -4.68 -20.13
N MET A 79 0.80 -5.15 -19.20
CA MET A 79 -0.47 -5.79 -19.49
C MET A 79 -1.42 -5.77 -18.29
N THR A 80 -2.69 -6.05 -18.56
CA THR A 80 -3.71 -6.38 -17.57
C THR A 80 -4.15 -7.82 -17.81
N ASP A 81 -4.17 -8.62 -16.76
CA ASP A 81 -4.87 -9.90 -16.73
C ASP A 81 -6.20 -9.74 -15.98
N LYS A 82 -7.31 -10.20 -16.54
CA LYS A 82 -8.65 -10.03 -15.96
C LYS A 82 -9.28 -11.39 -15.69
N ASP A 83 -9.80 -11.56 -14.49
CA ASP A 83 -10.55 -12.76 -14.10
C ASP A 83 -11.94 -12.40 -13.53
N ARG A 84 -12.73 -13.42 -13.18
CA ARG A 84 -14.08 -13.22 -12.61
C ARG A 84 -14.06 -12.54 -11.23
N LYS A 85 -12.91 -12.51 -10.55
CA LYS A 85 -12.70 -12.01 -9.19
C LYS A 85 -11.97 -10.67 -9.16
N GLY A 86 -11.67 -10.07 -10.32
CA GLY A 86 -10.94 -8.81 -10.40
C GLY A 86 -9.93 -8.77 -11.55
N PHE A 87 -8.84 -8.02 -11.36
CA PHE A 87 -7.81 -7.86 -12.37
C PHE A 87 -6.43 -7.69 -11.75
N THR A 88 -5.40 -7.99 -12.53
CA THR A 88 -4.00 -7.77 -12.17
C THR A 88 -3.35 -6.91 -13.24
N ASP A 89 -2.87 -5.73 -12.86
CA ASP A 89 -2.03 -4.91 -13.72
C ASP A 89 -0.55 -5.23 -13.48
N TYR A 90 0.19 -5.35 -14.57
CA TYR A 90 1.61 -5.70 -14.57
C TYR A 90 2.43 -4.50 -15.04
N PHE A 91 3.48 -4.18 -14.31
CA PHE A 91 4.43 -3.12 -14.65
C PHE A 91 5.87 -3.62 -14.52
N SER A 92 6.77 -3.07 -15.34
CA SER A 92 8.20 -3.41 -15.31
C SER A 92 9.08 -2.19 -15.54
N GLY A 93 10.26 -2.15 -14.90
CA GLY A 93 11.25 -1.08 -15.08
C GLY A 93 12.45 -1.24 -14.14
N GLU A 94 13.66 -0.83 -14.56
CA GLU A 94 14.89 -0.83 -13.74
C GLU A 94 15.13 -2.11 -12.91
N ASN A 95 14.88 -3.30 -13.48
CA ASN A 95 14.95 -4.62 -12.82
C ASN A 95 13.84 -4.95 -11.81
N TYR A 96 12.82 -4.10 -11.71
CA TYR A 96 11.62 -4.34 -10.95
C TYR A 96 10.51 -4.90 -11.84
N ASN A 97 9.76 -5.85 -11.29
CA ASN A 97 8.45 -6.25 -11.79
C ASN A 97 7.42 -6.01 -10.69
N VAL A 98 6.36 -5.29 -11.02
CA VAL A 98 5.30 -4.91 -10.09
C VAL A 98 3.99 -5.52 -10.57
N ARG A 99 3.26 -6.18 -9.67
CA ARG A 99 1.92 -6.70 -9.93
C ARG A 99 0.96 -6.05 -8.96
N LEU A 100 0.00 -5.30 -9.50
CA LEU A 100 -1.09 -4.73 -8.74
C LEU A 100 -2.31 -5.62 -8.92
N ILE A 101 -2.61 -6.43 -7.90
CA ILE A 101 -3.69 -7.40 -7.91
C ILE A 101 -4.89 -6.81 -7.19
N ILE A 102 -5.95 -6.49 -7.91
CA ILE A 102 -7.19 -5.90 -7.40
C ILE A 102 -8.27 -6.97 -7.31
N ARG A 103 -8.90 -7.07 -6.14
CA ARG A 103 -9.94 -8.09 -5.86
C ARG A 103 -11.29 -7.48 -5.50
N ASP A 104 -11.28 -6.35 -4.80
CA ASP A 104 -12.50 -5.64 -4.45
C ASP A 104 -12.49 -4.26 -5.10
N GLU A 105 -13.49 -3.99 -5.95
CA GLU A 105 -13.82 -2.65 -6.42
C GLU A 105 -15.09 -2.19 -5.70
N ILE A 106 -14.96 -1.17 -4.86
CA ILE A 106 -16.07 -0.49 -4.21
C ILE A 106 -16.36 0.76 -5.04
N LYS A 107 -17.35 0.66 -5.92
CA LYS A 107 -17.79 1.80 -6.73
C LYS A 107 -18.47 2.81 -5.80
N SER A 108 -17.97 4.05 -5.80
CA SER A 108 -18.66 5.16 -5.12
C SER A 108 -19.57 5.91 -6.10
N GLU A 109 -20.54 6.64 -5.58
CA GLU A 109 -21.57 7.35 -6.35
C GLU A 109 -21.03 8.51 -7.22
N ILE A 110 -19.74 8.88 -7.10
CA ILE A 110 -19.18 10.12 -7.68
C ILE A 110 -18.00 9.82 -8.64
N GLY A 111 -18.09 8.77 -9.46
CA GLY A 111 -17.08 8.46 -10.49
C GLY A 111 -15.70 8.04 -9.94
N ILE A 112 -15.56 7.99 -8.62
CA ILE A 112 -14.39 7.52 -7.90
C ILE A 112 -14.62 6.05 -7.54
N SER A 113 -13.65 5.20 -7.85
CA SER A 113 -13.66 3.80 -7.40
C SER A 113 -12.60 3.62 -6.32
N ASP A 114 -13.01 3.04 -5.19
CA ASP A 114 -12.10 2.58 -4.15
C ASP A 114 -11.74 1.11 -4.39
N TYR A 115 -10.49 0.75 -4.14
CA TYR A 115 -9.95 -0.57 -4.42
C TYR A 115 -9.24 -1.16 -3.22
N ARG A 116 -9.30 -2.48 -3.10
CA ARG A 116 -8.45 -3.26 -2.19
C ARG A 116 -7.73 -4.36 -2.95
N GLY A 117 -6.48 -4.59 -2.56
CA GLY A 117 -5.63 -5.49 -3.31
C GLY A 117 -4.30 -5.84 -2.65
N ILE A 118 -3.44 -6.45 -3.45
CA ILE A 118 -2.06 -6.76 -3.12
C ILE A 118 -1.16 -6.10 -4.16
N LEU A 119 -0.12 -5.40 -3.70
CA LEU A 119 0.99 -4.96 -4.54
C LEU A 119 2.14 -5.94 -4.32
N GLU A 120 2.50 -6.71 -5.34
CA GLU A 120 3.69 -7.56 -5.34
C GLU A 120 4.82 -6.84 -6.08
N VAL A 121 5.98 -6.75 -5.45
CA VAL A 121 7.17 -6.10 -5.99
C VAL A 121 8.30 -7.12 -6.00
N GLN A 122 8.75 -7.46 -7.21
CA GLN A 122 9.91 -8.32 -7.43
C GLN A 122 11.11 -7.49 -7.87
N HIS A 123 12.26 -7.72 -7.26
CA HIS A 123 13.55 -7.15 -7.65
C HIS A 123 14.58 -8.29 -7.69
N GLY A 124 14.95 -8.72 -8.91
CA GLY A 124 15.76 -9.93 -9.07
C GLY A 124 15.07 -11.17 -8.48
N THR A 125 15.73 -11.80 -7.49
CA THR A 125 15.19 -12.96 -6.76
C THR A 125 14.35 -12.58 -5.54
N GLU A 126 14.39 -11.32 -5.11
CA GLU A 126 13.59 -10.84 -3.98
C GLU A 126 12.15 -10.57 -4.41
N ASN A 127 11.19 -10.95 -3.57
CA ASN A 127 9.77 -10.67 -3.78
C ASN A 127 9.13 -10.21 -2.47
N ARG A 128 8.51 -9.03 -2.51
CA ARG A 128 7.80 -8.41 -1.37
C ARG A 128 6.34 -8.22 -1.73
N LYS A 129 5.45 -8.46 -0.77
CA LYS A 129 4.00 -8.30 -0.95
C LYS A 129 3.45 -7.32 0.07
N TYR A 130 2.64 -6.38 -0.40
CA TYR A 130 2.00 -5.36 0.41
C TYR A 130 0.50 -5.45 0.25
N LYS A 131 -0.25 -5.51 1.37
CA LYS A 131 -1.69 -5.26 1.34
C LYS A 131 -1.90 -3.77 1.08
N VAL A 132 -2.65 -3.45 0.04
CA VAL A 132 -2.88 -2.07 -0.37
C VAL A 132 -4.35 -1.75 -0.45
N GLN A 133 -4.65 -0.47 -0.24
CA GLN A 133 -5.91 0.13 -0.60
C GLN A 133 -5.63 1.33 -1.47
N GLY A 134 -6.54 1.64 -2.38
CA GLY A 134 -6.33 2.71 -3.32
C GLY A 134 -7.60 3.29 -3.87
N ARG A 135 -7.41 4.34 -4.64
CA ARG A 135 -8.47 5.09 -5.27
C ARG A 135 -8.12 5.37 -6.71
N ARG A 136 -9.13 5.32 -7.57
CA ARG A 136 -9.05 5.85 -8.93
C ARG A 136 -9.83 7.14 -9.01
N TYR A 137 -9.16 8.17 -9.50
CA TYR A 137 -9.73 9.45 -9.88
C TYR A 137 -9.90 9.52 -11.40
#